data_AF-A0A9D8IJ58-F1
#
_entry.id   AF-A0A9D8IJ58-F1
#
_cell.length_a   1.000
_cell.length_b   1.000
_cell.length_c   1.000
_cell.angle_alpha   90.00
_cell.angle_beta   90.00
_cell.angle_gamma   90.00
#
_symmetry.space_group_name_H-M   'P 1'
#
loop_
_entity.id
_entity.type
_entity.pdbx_description
1 polymer ?
#
loop_
_entity_poly.entity_id
_entity_poly.type
_entity_poly.pdbx_seq_one_letter_code
_entity_poly.pdbx_strand_id
1 'polypeptide(L)'
;MRFLQFFAMFLTGAAVTHLLPRSQAFQDAKPKAPEWKSSAVIAVRKAGENEVGPGTRRVGVEIFKDEATGTWLFVSETGDIAVAPAK
;
A
#
# COMPACT_ATOMS: atom_id res chain seq x y z
N MET A 1 41.19 31.78 4.86
CA MET A 1 40.34 32.15 3.70
C MET A 1 39.45 31.01 3.20
N ARG A 2 39.85 29.73 3.25
CA ARG A 2 39.00 28.59 2.82
C ARG A 2 37.75 28.33 3.67
N PHE A 3 37.77 28.62 4.98
CA PHE A 3 36.63 28.39 5.88
C PHE A 3 35.41 29.28 5.56
N LEU A 4 35.63 30.51 5.13
CA LEU A 4 34.57 31.44 4.70
C LEU A 4 33.91 30.98 3.39
N GLN A 5 34.68 30.35 2.51
CA GLN A 5 34.19 29.79 1.25
C GLN A 5 33.32 28.54 1.49
N PHE A 6 33.69 27.68 2.45
CA PHE A 6 32.84 26.54 2.84
C PHE A 6 31.53 26.99 3.49
N PHE A 7 31.55 28.04 4.31
CA PHE A 7 30.35 28.59 4.93
C PHE A 7 29.42 29.24 3.88
N ALA A 8 29.99 29.98 2.93
CA ALA A 8 29.23 30.55 1.81
C ALA A 8 28.58 29.47 0.94
N MET A 9 29.30 28.37 0.63
CA MET A 9 28.76 27.25 -0.14
C MET A 9 27.60 26.53 0.58
N PHE A 10 27.71 26.36 1.91
CA PHE A 10 26.63 25.76 2.71
C PHE A 10 25.37 26.64 2.73
N LEU A 11 25.54 27.96 2.87
CA LEU A 11 24.43 28.91 2.82
C LEU A 11 23.78 28.97 1.42
N THR A 12 24.58 28.93 0.35
CA THR A 12 24.02 28.85 -1.01
C THR A 12 23.33 27.52 -1.29
N GLY A 13 23.82 26.41 -0.73
CA GLY A 13 23.17 25.10 -0.85
C GLY A 13 21.81 25.07 -0.13
N ALA A 14 21.76 25.56 1.12
CA ALA A 14 20.51 25.72 1.86
C ALA A 14 19.55 26.70 1.15
N ALA A 15 20.11 27.75 0.52
CA ALA A 15 19.34 28.69 -0.27
C ALA A 15 18.75 28.06 -1.54
N VAL A 16 19.52 27.24 -2.25
CA VAL A 16 19.05 26.54 -3.45
C VAL A 16 17.99 25.49 -3.08
N THR A 17 18.14 24.77 -1.96
CA THR A 17 17.14 23.74 -1.56
C THR A 17 15.76 24.28 -1.20
N HIS A 18 15.63 25.55 -0.80
CA HIS A 18 14.30 26.16 -0.57
C HIS A 18 13.70 26.79 -1.84
N LEU A 19 14.52 27.09 -2.85
CA LEU A 19 14.09 27.64 -4.14
C LEU A 19 13.82 26.56 -5.19
N LEU A 20 14.41 25.37 -5.02
CA LEU A 20 14.00 24.21 -5.79
C LEU A 20 12.53 23.91 -5.47
N PRO A 21 11.66 23.74 -6.47
CA PRO A 21 10.33 23.20 -6.23
C PRO A 21 10.54 21.81 -5.63
N ARG A 22 10.40 21.70 -4.30
CA ARG A 22 10.20 20.42 -3.62
C ARG A 22 9.07 19.78 -4.41
N SER A 23 9.29 18.61 -5.03
CA SER A 23 8.31 18.01 -5.92
C SER A 23 6.99 17.82 -5.16
N GLN A 24 6.11 18.82 -5.27
CA GLN A 24 4.82 18.90 -4.62
C GLN A 24 3.97 17.69 -5.01
N ALA A 25 4.22 17.16 -6.22
CA ALA A 25 3.67 15.90 -6.70
C ALA A 25 3.83 14.70 -5.75
N PHE A 26 4.86 14.64 -4.88
CA PHE A 26 5.04 13.53 -3.94
C PHE A 26 4.37 13.77 -2.57
N GLN A 27 4.13 15.01 -2.18
CA GLN A 27 3.53 15.36 -0.89
C GLN A 27 2.02 15.66 -1.00
N ASP A 28 1.59 16.18 -2.14
CA ASP A 28 0.19 16.53 -2.44
C ASP A 28 -0.56 15.39 -3.13
N ALA A 29 0.13 14.30 -3.49
CA ALA A 29 -0.51 13.07 -3.95
C ALA A 29 -1.26 12.44 -2.76
N LYS A 30 -2.50 12.87 -2.56
CA LYS A 30 -3.44 12.21 -1.66
C LYS A 30 -3.49 10.73 -2.06
N PRO A 31 -3.08 9.79 -1.19
CA PRO A 31 -3.10 8.38 -1.54
C PRO A 31 -4.53 8.01 -1.93
N LYS A 32 -4.68 7.46 -3.14
CA LYS A 32 -5.98 7.00 -3.61
C LYS A 32 -6.41 5.85 -2.70
N ALA A 33 -7.61 5.94 -2.14
CA ALA A 33 -8.15 4.86 -1.33
C ALA A 33 -8.29 3.58 -2.18
N PRO A 34 -8.08 2.39 -1.59
CA PRO A 34 -8.37 1.13 -2.27
C PRO A 34 -9.82 1.11 -2.79
N GLU A 35 -9.99 0.67 -4.03
CA GLU A 35 -11.30 0.58 -4.65
C GLU A 35 -11.93 -0.77 -4.32
N TRP A 36 -13.13 -0.79 -3.74
CA TRP A 36 -13.88 -2.03 -3.56
C TRP A 36 -14.32 -2.59 -4.91
N LYS A 37 -14.16 -3.90 -5.11
CA LYS A 37 -14.44 -4.55 -6.40
C LYS A 37 -15.51 -5.62 -6.30
N SER A 38 -15.45 -6.48 -5.30
CA SER A 38 -16.45 -7.53 -5.08
C SER A 38 -16.34 -8.14 -3.69
N SER A 39 -17.28 -9.02 -3.36
CA SER A 39 -17.21 -9.90 -2.22
C SER A 39 -17.35 -11.37 -2.65
N ALA A 40 -16.75 -12.26 -1.88
CA ALA A 40 -16.81 -13.70 -2.11
C ALA A 40 -16.96 -14.43 -0.77
N VAL A 41 -17.60 -15.60 -0.80
CA VAL A 41 -17.66 -16.51 0.35
C VAL A 41 -16.76 -17.70 0.06
N ILE A 42 -15.68 -17.82 0.84
CA ILE A 42 -14.65 -18.85 0.64
C ILE A 42 -14.82 -19.93 1.70
N ALA A 43 -14.70 -21.20 1.29
CA ALA A 43 -14.67 -22.32 2.22
C ALA A 43 -13.24 -22.49 2.78
N VAL A 44 -13.12 -22.49 4.11
CA VAL A 44 -11.85 -22.57 4.83
C VAL A 44 -11.81 -23.88 5.62
N ARG A 45 -10.94 -24.79 5.19
CA ARG A 45 -10.72 -26.10 5.84
C ARG A 45 -9.64 -26.01 6.91
N LYS A 46 -9.66 -26.92 7.88
CA LYS A 46 -8.57 -27.04 8.85
C LYS A 46 -7.34 -27.67 8.19
N ALA A 47 -6.18 -27.45 8.79
CA ALA A 47 -4.97 -28.17 8.43
C ALA A 47 -5.22 -29.70 8.59
N GLY A 48 -4.89 -30.46 7.55
CA GLY A 48 -5.10 -31.92 7.51
C GLY A 48 -6.42 -32.40 6.87
N GLU A 49 -7.41 -31.53 6.64
CA GLU A 49 -8.67 -31.92 5.96
C GLU A 49 -8.50 -31.87 4.43
N ASN A 50 -8.55 -32.97 3.68
CA ASN A 50 -8.24 -32.89 2.24
C ASN A 50 -9.36 -32.30 1.37
N GLU A 51 -10.60 -32.32 1.85
CA GLU A 51 -11.78 -32.00 1.04
C GLU A 51 -12.55 -30.81 1.62
N VAL A 52 -13.19 -30.06 0.72
CA VAL A 52 -14.18 -29.04 1.07
C VAL A 52 -15.56 -29.70 1.05
N GLY A 53 -16.15 -29.90 2.22
CA GLY A 53 -17.43 -30.57 2.40
C GLY A 53 -18.55 -29.64 2.88
N PRO A 54 -19.76 -30.19 3.10
CA PRO A 54 -20.93 -29.42 3.55
C PRO A 54 -20.74 -28.75 4.93
N GLY A 55 -19.91 -29.33 5.79
CA GLY A 55 -19.57 -28.80 7.11
C GLY A 55 -18.36 -27.88 7.14
N THR A 56 -17.69 -27.63 6.00
CA THR A 56 -16.52 -26.76 5.95
C THR A 56 -16.93 -25.32 6.27
N ARG A 57 -16.20 -24.69 7.19
CA ARG A 57 -16.41 -23.30 7.58
C ARG A 57 -16.39 -22.40 6.35
N ARG A 58 -17.32 -21.46 6.28
CA ARG A 58 -17.35 -20.42 5.24
C ARG A 58 -17.03 -19.07 5.84
N VAL A 59 -16.27 -18.27 5.11
CA VAL A 59 -15.79 -16.96 5.53
C VAL A 59 -16.08 -15.97 4.41
N GLY A 60 -16.71 -14.85 4.76
CA GLY A 60 -16.89 -13.71 3.87
C GLY A 60 -15.56 -12.97 3.65
N VAL A 61 -15.26 -12.64 2.39
CA VAL A 61 -14.06 -11.91 1.98
C VAL A 61 -14.46 -10.76 1.05
N GLU A 62 -14.03 -9.56 1.39
CA GLU A 62 -14.12 -8.38 0.53
C GLU A 62 -12.82 -8.20 -0.26
N ILE A 63 -12.95 -7.82 -1.52
CA ILE A 63 -11.84 -7.71 -2.48
C ILE A 63 -11.71 -6.25 -2.91
N PHE A 64 -10.53 -5.69 -2.70
CA PHE A 64 -10.19 -4.33 -3.09
C PHE A 64 -9.03 -4.32 -4.08
N LYS A 65 -9.01 -3.35 -4.97
CA LYS A 65 -7.85 -3.04 -5.83
C LYS A 65 -7.15 -1.81 -5.29
N ASP A 66 -5.89 -1.96 -4.93
CA ASP A 66 -5.01 -0.84 -4.64
C ASP A 66 -4.33 -0.37 -5.94
N GLU A 67 -4.78 0.77 -6.45
CA GLU A 67 -4.24 1.38 -7.66
C GLU A 67 -2.85 2.01 -7.44
N ALA A 68 -2.45 2.28 -6.19
CA ALA A 68 -1.14 2.85 -5.90
C ALA A 68 -0.03 1.80 -6.04
N THR A 69 -0.31 0.55 -5.67
CA THR A 69 0.64 -0.56 -5.72
C THR A 69 0.38 -1.56 -6.85
N GLY A 70 -0.80 -1.49 -7.50
CA GLY A 70 -1.22 -2.47 -8.49
C GLY A 70 -1.47 -3.85 -7.88
N THR A 71 -2.06 -3.90 -6.68
CA THR A 71 -2.31 -5.16 -5.96
C THR A 71 -3.78 -5.37 -5.62
N TRP A 72 -4.13 -6.62 -5.38
CA TRP A 72 -5.39 -7.05 -4.80
C TRP A 72 -5.23 -7.20 -3.28
N LEU A 73 -6.18 -6.64 -2.55
CA LEU A 73 -6.32 -6.80 -1.11
C LEU A 73 -7.57 -7.63 -0.83
N PHE A 74 -7.40 -8.72 -0.10
CA PHE A 74 -8.49 -9.58 0.35
C PHE A 74 -8.62 -9.43 1.86
N VAL A 75 -9.78 -8.96 2.33
CA VAL A 75 -10.06 -8.74 3.74
C VAL A 75 -11.20 -9.65 4.16
N SER A 76 -10.93 -10.55 5.10
CA SER A 76 -11.94 -11.47 5.62
C SER A 76 -12.70 -10.88 6.81
N GLU A 77 -13.92 -11.34 7.05
CA GLU A 77 -14.70 -11.00 8.25
C GLU A 77 -14.04 -11.48 9.55
N THR A 78 -13.10 -12.42 9.47
CA THR A 78 -12.29 -12.90 10.61
C THR A 78 -11.10 -12.01 10.94
N GLY A 79 -10.84 -10.99 10.12
CA GLY A 79 -9.72 -10.06 10.27
C GLY A 79 -8.42 -10.53 9.62
N ASP A 80 -8.42 -11.67 8.93
CA ASP A 80 -7.30 -12.13 8.12
C ASP A 80 -7.22 -11.32 6.81
N ILE A 81 -5.98 -11.00 6.40
CA ILE A 81 -5.69 -10.22 5.21
C ILE A 81 -4.75 -11.01 4.30
N ALA A 82 -5.04 -11.04 3.00
CA ALA A 82 -4.14 -11.54 1.97
C ALA A 82 -3.90 -10.48 0.90
N VAL A 83 -2.70 -10.50 0.30
CA VAL A 83 -2.28 -9.57 -0.74
C VAL A 83 -1.72 -10.35 -1.93
N ALA A 84 -2.14 -9.99 -3.14
CA ALA A 84 -1.62 -10.60 -4.37
C ALA A 84 -1.43 -9.54 -5.47
N PRO A 85 -0.52 -9.75 -6.44
CA PRO A 85 -0.38 -8.85 -7.58
C PRO A 85 -1.67 -8.78 -8.42
N ALA A 86 -2.07 -7.58 -8.84
CA ALA A 86 -3.08 -7.42 -9.87
C ALA A 86 -2.41 -7.50 -11.24
N LYS A 87 -2.80 -8.50 -12.04
CA LYS A 87 -2.36 -8.61 -13.44
C LYS A 87 -3.00 -7.53 -14.29
#